data_AF-A0A100VNZ2-F1
#
_entry.id   AF-A0A100VNZ2-F1
#
_cell.length_a   1.000
_cell.length_b   1.000
_cell.length_c   1.000
_cell.angle_alpha   90.00
_cell.angle_beta   90.00
_cell.angle_gamma   90.00
#
_symmetry.space_group_name_H-M   'P 1'
#
loop_
_entity.id
_entity.type
_entity.pdbx_description
1 polymer ?
#
loop_
_entity_poly.entity_id
_entity_poly.type
_entity_poly.pdbx_seq_one_letter_code
_entity_poly.pdbx_strand_id
1 'polypeptide(L)'
;MTEFINADDINDVILAAAANELEQMVDKMCELIGTPLEQTTELERQVMAAFGFGAVYGITHRDQLAEPQAHALSIRMLIKPFNYSEQQAVDFADDLIRVASDREVHPVMNTIIHRGIDGHHQFNQEDDEGLARNIQEILTAVQSQQ
;
A
#
# COMPACT_ATOMS: atom_id res chain seq x y z
N MET A 1 15.81 -29.18 24.16
CA MET A 1 15.37 -27.85 24.58
C MET A 1 14.64 -27.27 23.39
N THR A 2 13.32 -27.28 23.42
CA THR A 2 12.49 -26.64 22.40
C THR A 2 12.49 -25.16 22.74
N GLU A 3 13.12 -24.33 21.91
CA GLU A 3 13.00 -22.88 22.03
C GLU A 3 11.52 -22.55 21.86
N PHE A 4 10.89 -22.08 22.94
CA PHE A 4 9.55 -21.51 22.86
C PHE A 4 9.70 -20.16 22.16
N ILE A 5 9.43 -20.13 20.86
CA ILE A 5 9.32 -18.87 20.12
C ILE A 5 8.12 -18.14 20.74
N ASN A 6 8.35 -16.94 21.29
CA ASN A 6 7.28 -16.14 21.88
C ASN A 6 6.33 -15.65 20.78
N ALA A 7 5.04 -15.49 21.09
CA ALA A 7 4.07 -14.97 20.13
C ALA A 7 4.43 -13.57 19.64
N ASP A 8 5.09 -12.76 20.50
CA ASP A 8 5.59 -11.43 20.13
C ASP A 8 6.69 -11.50 19.06
N ASP A 9 7.62 -12.45 19.17
CA ASP A 9 8.69 -12.64 18.18
C ASP A 9 8.14 -13.10 16.83
N ILE A 10 7.07 -13.91 16.82
CA ILE A 10 6.38 -14.34 15.60
C ILE A 10 5.69 -13.14 14.93
N ASN A 11 5.03 -12.30 15.71
CA ASN A 11 4.34 -11.12 15.20
C ASN A 11 5.30 -10.11 14.56
N ASP A 12 6.47 -9.90 15.18
CA ASP A 12 7.49 -9.00 14.63
C ASP A 12 8.07 -9.52 13.31
N VAL A 13 8.27 -10.84 13.19
CA VAL A 13 8.72 -11.47 11.95
C VAL A 13 7.68 -11.32 10.83
N ILE A 14 6.40 -11.54 11.13
CA ILE A 14 5.31 -11.38 10.16
C ILE A 14 5.22 -9.91 9.71
N LEU A 15 5.27 -8.96 10.64
CA LEU A 15 5.21 -7.54 10.32
C LEU A 15 6.41 -7.08 9.48
N ALA A 16 7.60 -7.61 9.75
CA ALA A 16 8.79 -7.33 8.95
C ALA A 16 8.68 -7.89 7.54
N ALA A 17 8.15 -9.11 7.38
CA ALA A 17 7.90 -9.72 6.08
C ALA A 17 6.87 -8.94 5.26
N ALA A 18 5.74 -8.58 5.89
CA ALA A 18 4.69 -7.75 5.30
C ALA A 18 5.23 -6.39 4.81
N ALA A 19 6.07 -5.73 5.62
CA ALA A 19 6.66 -4.46 5.24
C ALA A 19 7.64 -4.60 4.07
N ASN A 20 8.48 -5.64 4.07
CA ASN A 20 9.38 -5.93 2.96
C ASN A 20 8.62 -6.24 1.65
N GLU A 21 7.51 -6.99 1.74
CA GLU A 21 6.63 -7.27 0.60
C GLU A 21 6.05 -5.97 0.01
N LEU A 22 5.61 -5.04 0.85
CA LEU A 22 5.12 -3.73 0.40
C LEU A 22 6.22 -2.87 -0.23
N GLU A 23 7.42 -2.86 0.36
CA GLU A 23 8.57 -2.16 -0.21
C GLU A 23 8.88 -2.68 -1.62
N GLN A 24 8.93 -4.02 -1.80
CA GLN A 24 9.14 -4.65 -3.10
C GLN A 24 8.03 -4.36 -4.11
N MET A 25 6.77 -4.37 -3.66
CA MET A 25 5.65 -4.02 -4.53
C MET A 25 5.77 -2.57 -5.00
N VAL A 26 6.10 -1.62 -4.13
CA VAL A 26 6.26 -0.20 -4.52
C VAL A 26 7.42 -0.01 -5.49
N ASP A 27 8.55 -0.66 -5.25
CA ASP A 27 9.69 -0.63 -6.18
C ASP A 27 9.25 -1.15 -7.56
N LYS A 28 8.51 -2.27 -7.58
CA LYS A 28 7.96 -2.84 -8.81
C LYS A 28 6.99 -1.89 -9.51
N MET A 29 6.14 -1.17 -8.77
CA MET A 29 5.26 -0.16 -9.35
C MET A 29 6.06 0.95 -10.05
N CYS A 30 7.10 1.47 -9.40
CA CYS A 30 7.99 2.49 -9.96
C CYS A 30 8.68 2.01 -11.25
N GLU A 31 9.15 0.75 -11.25
CA GLU A 31 9.74 0.11 -12.44
C GLU A 31 8.72 0.04 -13.59
N LEU A 32 7.50 -0.42 -13.33
CA LEU A 32 6.47 -0.64 -14.34
C LEU A 32 5.92 0.67 -14.93
N ILE A 33 5.86 1.75 -14.15
CA ILE A 33 5.47 3.07 -14.66
C ILE A 33 6.65 3.82 -15.30
N GLY A 34 7.89 3.38 -15.09
CA GLY A 34 9.09 4.01 -15.63
C GLY A 34 9.45 5.34 -14.97
N THR A 35 8.88 5.64 -13.80
CA THR A 35 9.07 6.89 -13.07
C THR A 35 9.52 6.56 -11.64
N PRO A 36 10.76 6.89 -11.27
CA PRO A 36 11.22 6.79 -9.89
C PRO A 36 10.36 7.68 -8.98
N LEU A 37 10.19 7.28 -7.72
CA LEU A 37 9.30 7.99 -6.81
C LEU A 37 9.67 9.47 -6.65
N GLU A 38 10.96 9.82 -6.66
CA GLU A 38 11.45 11.19 -6.52
C GLU A 38 11.05 12.10 -7.69
N GLN A 39 10.66 11.50 -8.82
CA GLN A 39 10.22 12.21 -10.02
C GLN A 39 8.69 12.23 -10.16
N THR A 40 7.96 11.57 -9.27
CA THR A 40 6.50 11.66 -9.23
C THR A 40 6.04 13.02 -8.72
N THR A 41 4.92 13.49 -9.23
CA THR A 41 4.19 14.61 -8.62
C THR A 41 3.58 14.18 -7.30
N GLU A 42 3.23 15.13 -6.42
CA GLU A 42 2.54 14.82 -5.15
C GLU A 42 1.26 14.02 -5.39
N LEU A 43 0.49 14.36 -6.43
CA LEU A 43 -0.76 13.68 -6.76
C LEU A 43 -0.51 12.22 -7.16
N GLU A 44 0.48 11.97 -8.03
CA GLU A 44 0.85 10.60 -8.43
C GLU A 44 1.32 9.80 -7.23
N ARG A 45 2.14 10.40 -6.36
CA ARG A 45 2.60 9.74 -5.13
C ARG A 45 1.45 9.39 -4.19
N GLN A 46 0.48 10.29 -4.01
CA GLN A 46 -0.71 10.03 -3.19
C GLN A 46 -1.58 8.92 -3.78
N VAL A 47 -1.74 8.90 -5.10
CA VAL A 47 -2.47 7.84 -5.83
C VAL A 47 -1.78 6.49 -5.66
N MET A 48 -0.46 6.43 -5.85
CA MET A 48 0.31 5.20 -5.67
C MET A 48 0.31 4.74 -4.20
N ALA A 49 0.37 5.66 -3.25
CA ALA A 49 0.29 5.37 -1.82
C ALA A 49 -1.08 4.79 -1.42
N ALA A 50 -2.16 5.34 -1.96
CA ALA A 50 -3.50 4.79 -1.76
C ALA A 50 -3.69 3.41 -2.38
N PHE A 51 -3.07 3.18 -3.54
CA PHE A 51 -3.02 1.87 -4.15
C PHE A 51 -2.22 0.89 -3.29
N GLY A 52 -1.05 1.28 -2.80
CA GLY A 52 -0.26 0.50 -1.83
C GLY A 52 -1.02 0.20 -0.54
N PHE A 53 -1.84 1.13 -0.06
CA PHE A 53 -2.71 0.89 1.11
C PHE A 53 -3.75 -0.21 0.85
N GLY A 54 -4.22 -0.35 -0.39
CA GLY A 54 -5.00 -1.53 -0.80
C GLY A 54 -4.24 -2.85 -0.58
N ALA A 55 -2.94 -2.87 -0.86
CA ALA A 55 -2.10 -4.04 -0.58
C ALA A 55 -1.95 -4.30 0.92
N VAL A 56 -1.84 -3.26 1.76
CA VAL A 56 -1.88 -3.40 3.22
C VAL A 56 -3.17 -4.10 3.66
N TYR A 57 -4.31 -3.76 3.06
CA TYR A 57 -5.58 -4.44 3.33
C TYR A 57 -5.52 -5.92 2.94
N GLY A 58 -4.98 -6.25 1.78
CA GLY A 58 -4.78 -7.65 1.33
C GLY A 58 -3.90 -8.46 2.29
N ILE A 59 -2.77 -7.89 2.70
CA ILE A 59 -1.81 -8.52 3.63
C ILE A 59 -2.43 -8.72 5.01
N THR A 60 -3.08 -7.69 5.56
CA THR A 60 -3.67 -7.77 6.91
C THR A 60 -4.76 -8.84 7.01
N HIS A 61 -5.55 -9.04 5.95
CA HIS A 61 -6.55 -10.10 5.88
C HIS A 61 -5.92 -11.49 5.71
N ARG A 62 -4.89 -11.61 4.86
CA ARG A 62 -4.15 -12.87 4.63
C ARG A 62 -3.46 -13.36 5.91
N ASP A 63 -2.76 -12.45 6.59
CA ASP A 63 -1.87 -12.76 7.71
C ASP A 63 -2.56 -12.58 9.07
N GLN A 64 -3.86 -12.24 9.07
CA GLN A 64 -4.69 -12.04 10.27
C GLN A 64 -4.11 -11.02 11.25
N LEU A 65 -3.57 -9.92 10.71
CA LEU A 65 -2.99 -8.85 11.51
C LEU A 65 -4.07 -8.11 12.30
N ALA A 66 -3.77 -7.83 13.57
CA ALA A 66 -4.63 -7.02 14.41
C ALA A 66 -4.61 -5.55 13.96
N GLU A 67 -5.65 -4.80 14.33
CA GLU A 67 -5.81 -3.39 13.94
C GLU A 67 -4.58 -2.51 14.26
N PRO A 68 -3.91 -2.61 15.43
CA PRO A 68 -2.69 -1.84 15.69
C PRO A 68 -1.54 -2.18 14.74
N GLN A 69 -1.43 -3.45 14.32
CA GLN A 69 -0.39 -3.89 13.39
C GLN A 69 -0.71 -3.40 11.97
N ALA A 70 -1.96 -3.46 11.55
CA ALA A 70 -2.42 -2.90 10.27
C ALA A 70 -2.16 -1.39 10.18
N HIS A 71 -2.44 -0.66 11.26
CA HIS A 71 -2.14 0.77 11.37
C HIS A 71 -0.63 1.06 11.28
N ALA A 72 0.18 0.33 12.06
CA ALA A 72 1.65 0.46 12.02
C ALA A 72 2.24 0.13 10.64
N LEU A 73 1.71 -0.90 9.96
CA LEU A 73 2.13 -1.29 8.61
C LEU A 73 1.79 -0.20 7.59
N SER A 74 0.62 0.42 7.71
CA SER A 74 0.18 1.53 6.86
C SER A 74 1.11 2.74 7.00
N ILE A 75 1.43 3.14 8.23
CA ILE A 75 2.37 4.24 8.50
C ILE A 75 3.76 3.90 7.96
N ARG A 76 4.25 2.68 8.21
CA ARG A 76 5.56 2.25 7.74
C ARG A 76 5.66 2.30 6.22
N MET A 77 4.63 1.84 5.51
CA MET A 77 4.56 1.93 4.05
C MET A 77 4.61 3.39 3.57
N LEU A 78 3.90 4.31 4.24
CA LEU A 78 3.94 5.72 3.85
C LEU A 78 5.32 6.36 4.10
N ILE A 79 6.00 6.01 5.18
CA ILE A 79 7.33 6.56 5.50
C ILE A 79 8.41 5.96 4.60
N LYS A 80 8.47 4.63 4.50
CA LYS A 80 9.64 3.94 3.95
C LYS A 80 9.65 3.97 2.42
N PRO A 81 8.76 3.25 1.73
CA PRO A 81 8.76 3.30 0.28
C PRO A 81 8.23 4.63 -0.26
N PHE A 82 7.29 5.32 0.40
CA PHE A 82 6.70 6.56 -0.12
C PHE A 82 7.35 7.89 0.33
N ASN A 83 8.37 7.83 1.19
CA ASN A 83 9.13 9.02 1.67
C ASN A 83 8.28 10.14 2.30
N TYR A 84 7.12 9.81 2.89
CA TYR A 84 6.38 10.77 3.70
C TYR A 84 7.08 11.01 5.04
N SER A 85 6.98 12.23 5.58
CA SER A 85 7.35 12.48 6.97
C SER A 85 6.43 11.71 7.92
N GLU A 86 6.89 11.45 9.15
CA GLU A 86 6.10 10.73 10.16
C GLU A 86 4.70 11.34 10.36
N GLN A 87 4.61 12.67 10.46
CA GLN A 87 3.33 13.35 10.63
C GLN A 87 2.43 13.18 9.41
N GLN A 88 2.97 13.37 8.19
CA GLN A 88 2.19 13.16 6.96
C GLN A 88 1.72 11.71 6.83
N ALA A 89 2.55 10.75 7.23
CA ALA A 89 2.22 9.34 7.17
C ALA A 89 1.08 8.98 8.14
N VAL A 90 1.10 9.51 9.37
CA VAL A 90 0.01 9.32 10.34
C VAL A 90 -1.29 9.92 9.83
N ASP A 91 -1.27 11.20 9.44
CA ASP A 91 -2.46 11.91 8.96
C ASP A 91 -3.06 11.21 7.73
N PHE A 92 -2.20 10.81 6.79
CA PHE A 92 -2.65 10.16 5.56
C PHE A 92 -3.13 8.72 5.79
N ALA A 93 -2.51 7.96 6.70
CA ALA A 93 -3.00 6.63 7.06
C ALA A 93 -4.42 6.70 7.65
N ASP A 94 -4.67 7.64 8.56
CA ASP A 94 -6.00 7.83 9.17
C ASP A 94 -7.06 8.22 8.12
N ASP A 95 -6.68 9.07 7.16
CA ASP A 95 -7.55 9.41 6.03
C ASP A 95 -7.84 8.21 5.12
N LEU A 96 -6.84 7.40 4.80
CA LEU A 96 -7.01 6.19 3.98
C LEU A 96 -7.91 5.16 4.67
N ILE A 97 -7.77 4.97 5.98
CA ILE A 97 -8.64 4.09 6.79
C ILE A 97 -10.09 4.56 6.74
N ARG A 98 -10.29 5.88 6.91
CA ARG A 98 -11.62 6.49 6.82
C ARG A 98 -12.24 6.32 5.43
N VAL A 99 -11.46 6.59 4.38
CA VAL A 99 -11.92 6.45 2.98
C VAL A 99 -12.19 5.00 2.61
N ALA A 100 -11.41 4.04 3.10
CA ALA A 100 -11.65 2.62 2.88
C ALA A 100 -12.98 2.15 3.49
N SER A 101 -13.36 2.73 4.63
CA SER A 101 -14.57 2.39 5.38
C SER A 101 -15.83 3.12 4.90
N ASP A 102 -15.68 4.27 4.24
CA ASP A 102 -16.78 5.09 3.73
C ASP A 102 -16.47 5.64 2.34
N ARG A 103 -17.10 5.05 1.32
CA ARG A 103 -16.92 5.45 -0.08
C ARG A 103 -17.37 6.88 -0.35
N GLU A 104 -18.37 7.39 0.36
CA GLU A 104 -18.96 8.71 0.10
C GLU A 104 -17.99 9.84 0.49
N VAL A 105 -17.03 9.56 1.37
CA VAL A 105 -15.96 10.50 1.76
C VAL A 105 -15.10 10.88 0.56
N HIS A 106 -14.65 9.88 -0.20
CA HIS A 106 -13.79 10.10 -1.37
C HIS A 106 -13.90 8.94 -2.38
N PRO A 107 -14.90 8.95 -3.28
CA PRO A 107 -15.20 7.80 -4.15
C PRO A 107 -14.04 7.35 -5.05
N VAL A 108 -13.25 8.31 -5.55
CA VAL A 108 -12.07 8.03 -6.39
C VAL A 108 -10.99 7.30 -5.59
N MET A 109 -10.55 7.84 -4.44
CA MET A 109 -9.56 7.18 -3.59
C MET A 109 -10.04 5.84 -3.05
N ASN A 110 -11.31 5.71 -2.68
CA ASN A 110 -11.88 4.42 -2.29
C ASN A 110 -11.74 3.39 -3.42
N THR A 111 -12.00 3.78 -4.67
CA THR A 111 -11.80 2.91 -5.84
C THR A 111 -10.33 2.54 -6.02
N ILE A 112 -9.40 3.49 -5.83
CA ILE A 112 -7.95 3.24 -5.93
C ILE A 112 -7.48 2.23 -4.88
N ILE A 113 -7.97 2.35 -3.63
CA ILE A 113 -7.67 1.39 -2.55
C ILE A 113 -8.13 -0.02 -2.95
N HIS A 114 -9.35 -0.16 -3.47
CA HIS A 114 -9.84 -1.48 -3.89
C HIS A 114 -9.01 -2.05 -5.05
N ARG A 115 -8.65 -1.22 -6.04
CA ARG A 115 -7.75 -1.65 -7.12
C ARG A 115 -6.36 -2.05 -6.62
N GLY A 116 -5.92 -1.48 -5.51
CA GLY A 116 -4.69 -1.85 -4.81
C GLY A 116 -4.72 -3.27 -4.22
N ILE A 117 -5.88 -3.75 -3.78
CA ILE A 117 -6.07 -5.15 -3.35
C ILE A 117 -5.84 -6.08 -4.55
N ASP A 118 -6.43 -5.77 -5.70
CA ASP A 118 -6.21 -6.52 -6.94
C ASP A 118 -4.74 -6.41 -7.39
N GLY A 119 -4.14 -5.23 -7.26
CA GLY A 119 -2.73 -4.99 -7.55
C GLY A 119 -1.78 -5.86 -6.72
N HIS A 120 -2.08 -6.04 -5.44
CA HIS A 120 -1.34 -6.94 -4.56
C HIS A 120 -1.45 -8.41 -5.00
N HIS A 121 -2.62 -8.82 -5.48
CA HIS A 121 -2.81 -10.15 -6.05
C HIS A 121 -1.99 -10.34 -7.33
N GLN A 122 -2.00 -9.35 -8.23
CA GLN A 122 -1.22 -9.35 -9.47
C GLN A 122 0.29 -9.42 -9.19
N PHE A 123 0.77 -8.62 -8.24
CA PHE A 123 2.15 -8.66 -7.78
C PHE A 123 2.57 -10.05 -7.31
N ASN A 124 1.76 -10.69 -6.46
CA ASN A 124 2.03 -12.03 -5.94
C ASN A 124 1.96 -13.14 -6.99
N GLN A 125 1.33 -12.88 -8.14
CA GLN A 125 1.26 -13.81 -9.28
C GLN A 125 2.32 -13.54 -10.34
N GLU A 126 3.20 -12.56 -10.13
CA GLU A 126 4.15 -12.07 -11.13
C GLU A 126 3.44 -11.61 -12.42
N ASP A 127 2.18 -11.15 -12.31
CA ASP A 127 1.41 -10.56 -13.41
C ASP A 127 1.79 -9.10 -13.62
N ASP A 128 3.01 -8.89 -14.12
CA ASP A 128 3.59 -7.57 -14.36
C ASP A 128 2.77 -6.75 -15.36
N GLU A 129 2.23 -7.40 -16.40
CA GLU A 129 1.40 -6.73 -17.41
C GLU A 129 0.07 -6.24 -16.82
N GLY A 130 -0.58 -7.08 -16.00
CA GLY A 130 -1.81 -6.74 -15.30
C GLY A 130 -1.59 -5.62 -14.28
N LEU A 131 -0.52 -5.70 -13.49
CA LEU A 131 -0.17 -4.68 -12.51
C LEU A 131 0.15 -3.34 -13.18
N ALA A 132 0.96 -3.33 -14.24
CA ALA A 132 1.31 -2.13 -14.98
C ALA A 132 0.07 -1.44 -15.55
N ARG A 133 -0.81 -2.21 -16.20
CA ARG A 133 -2.07 -1.70 -16.75
C ARG A 133 -2.95 -1.12 -15.64
N ASN A 134 -3.05 -1.82 -14.51
CA ASN A 134 -3.86 -1.41 -13.38
C ASN A 134 -3.44 -0.02 -12.87
N ILE A 135 -2.14 0.19 -12.65
CA ILE A 135 -1.60 1.46 -12.15
C ILE A 135 -1.70 2.57 -13.19
N GLN A 136 -1.35 2.29 -14.46
CA GLN A 136 -1.39 3.29 -15.53
C GLN A 136 -2.81 3.81 -15.79
N GLU A 137 -3.81 2.94 -15.75
CA GLU A 137 -5.21 3.35 -15.88
C GLU A 137 -5.64 4.30 -14.76
N ILE A 138 -5.19 4.05 -13.52
CA ILE A 138 -5.50 4.92 -12.38
C ILE A 138 -4.82 6.28 -12.57
N LEU A 139 -3.51 6.29 -12.86
CA LEU A 139 -2.76 7.54 -13.03
C LEU A 139 -3.35 8.40 -14.14
N THR A 140 -3.69 7.77 -15.28
CA THR A 140 -4.35 8.45 -16.41
C THR A 140 -5.71 9.02 -16.02
N ALA A 141 -6.53 8.24 -15.30
CA ALA A 141 -7.87 8.67 -14.90
C ALA A 141 -7.83 9.87 -13.96
N VAL A 142 -6.89 9.91 -13.02
CA VAL A 142 -6.74 11.01 -12.06
C VAL A 142 -6.21 12.28 -12.72
N GLN A 143 -5.27 12.15 -13.66
CA GLN A 143 -4.78 13.29 -14.45
C GLN A 143 -5.87 13.91 -15.34
N SER A 144 -6.81 13.09 -15.82
CA SER A 144 -7.92 13.53 -16.70
C SER A 144 -9.03 14.29 -15.97
N GLN A 145 -9.00 14.35 -14.64
CA GLN A 145 -9.97 15.10 -13.83
C GLN A 145 -9.49 16.51 -13.43
N GLN A 146 -8.32 16.94 -13.94
CA GLN A 146 -7.84 18.33 -13.87
C GLN A 146 -8.33 19.15 -15.07
#